data_AF-A0A1Y1WM59-F1
#
_entry.id   AF-A0A1Y1WM59-F1
#
_cell.length_a   1.000
_cell.length_b   1.000
_cell.length_c   1.000
_cell.angle_alpha   90.00
_cell.angle_beta   90.00
_cell.angle_gamma   90.00
#
_symmetry.space_group_name_H-M   'P 1'
#
loop_
_entity.id
_entity.type
_entity.pdbx_description
1 polymer ?
#
loop_
_entity_poly.entity_id
_entity_poly.type
_entity_poly.pdbx_seq_one_letter_code
_entity_poly.pdbx_strand_id
1 'polypeptide(L)'
;MPIIEVFTNVKSADTKDLSLKVANLSTQLLSKPIGYMMVNVGCIGNVGGSLNAPIVANLNDLVSKELNVSGTRIFVLVDELQGSNVALDGQIFG
;
A
#
# COMPACT_ATOMS: atom_id res chain seq x y z
N MET A 1 0.30 15.04 3.47
CA MET A 1 0.58 13.59 3.42
C MET A 1 0.24 13.15 2.00
N PRO A 2 1.23 12.85 1.14
CA PRO A 2 0.95 12.34 -0.20
C PRO A 2 0.50 10.88 -0.12
N ILE A 3 -0.57 10.54 -0.83
CA ILE A 3 -1.08 9.17 -0.98
C ILE A 3 -0.90 8.82 -2.45
N ILE A 4 -0.19 7.73 -2.73
CA ILE A 4 0.09 7.29 -4.11
C ILE A 4 -0.14 5.79 -4.17
N GLU A 5 -1.17 5.41 -4.90
CA GLU A 5 -1.59 4.03 -5.09
C GLU A 5 -1.35 3.65 -6.55
N VAL A 6 -0.71 2.51 -6.77
CA VAL A 6 -0.42 1.99 -8.11
C VAL A 6 -1.06 0.62 -8.23
N PHE A 7 -2.14 0.52 -8.99
CA PHE A 7 -2.80 -0.72 -9.33
C PHE A 7 -2.31 -1.22 -10.69
N THR A 8 -1.84 -2.46 -10.78
CA THR A 8 -1.28 -3.01 -12.02
C THR A 8 -1.53 -4.51 -12.13
N ASN A 9 -1.66 -5.01 -13.36
CA ASN A 9 -1.71 -6.43 -13.70
C ASN A 9 -0.31 -7.01 -14.05
N VAL A 10 0.75 -6.20 -13.92
CA VAL A 10 2.14 -6.63 -14.12
C VAL A 10 2.54 -7.60 -13.00
N LYS A 11 3.29 -8.65 -13.33
CA LYS A 11 3.72 -9.66 -12.37
C LYS A 11 4.66 -9.04 -11.32
N SER A 12 4.55 -9.46 -10.07
CA SER A 12 5.34 -8.93 -8.95
C SER A 12 6.87 -9.07 -9.14
N ALA A 13 7.31 -10.11 -9.85
CA ALA A 13 8.73 -10.30 -10.20
C ALA A 13 9.29 -9.16 -11.06
N ASP A 14 8.44 -8.56 -11.90
CA ASP A 14 8.81 -7.51 -12.85
C ASP A 14 8.65 -6.10 -12.24
N THR A 15 7.97 -5.98 -11.10
CA THR A 15 7.78 -4.72 -10.36
C THR A 15 8.81 -4.51 -9.24
N LYS A 16 9.93 -5.24 -9.26
CA LYS A 16 11.01 -5.05 -8.30
C LYS A 16 11.42 -3.58 -8.25
N ASP A 17 11.51 -3.04 -7.03
CA ASP A 17 11.88 -1.66 -6.73
C ASP A 17 10.89 -0.57 -7.21
N LEU A 18 9.71 -0.94 -7.75
CA LEU A 18 8.72 0.04 -8.23
C LEU A 18 8.26 0.98 -7.09
N SER A 19 8.04 0.43 -5.90
CA SER A 19 7.68 1.18 -4.69
C SER A 19 8.72 2.26 -4.36
N LEU A 20 10.02 1.92 -4.41
CA LEU A 20 11.11 2.85 -4.14
C LEU A 20 11.23 3.93 -5.22
N LYS A 21 11.07 3.57 -6.49
CA LYS A 21 11.10 4.53 -7.61
C LYS A 21 9.93 5.52 -7.53
N VAL A 22 8.73 5.03 -7.24
CA VAL A 22 7.54 5.86 -7.03
C VAL A 22 7.74 6.77 -5.83
N ALA A 23 8.20 6.25 -4.69
CA ALA A 23 8.47 7.06 -3.50
C ALA A 23 9.47 8.18 -3.79
N ASN A 24 10.61 7.88 -4.42
CA ASN A 24 11.63 8.86 -4.77
C ASN A 24 11.11 9.95 -5.72
N LEU A 25 10.46 9.56 -6.82
CA LEU A 25 9.86 10.52 -7.76
C LEU A 25 8.84 11.43 -7.06
N SER A 26 8.04 10.85 -6.18
CA SER A 26 7.00 11.59 -5.45
C SER A 26 7.58 12.60 -4.47
N THR A 27 8.69 12.27 -3.82
CA THR A 27 9.39 13.20 -2.94
C THR A 27 9.95 14.41 -3.71
N GLN A 28 10.46 14.16 -4.92
CA GLN A 28 10.93 15.21 -5.83
C GLN A 28 9.77 16.10 -6.29
N LEU A 29 8.68 15.50 -6.77
CA LEU A 29 7.54 16.24 -7.34
C LEU A 29 6.75 17.02 -6.30
N LEU A 30 6.57 16.45 -5.11
CA LEU A 30 5.67 17.00 -4.09
C LEU A 30 6.39 17.81 -3.01
N SER A 31 7.73 17.87 -3.07
CA SER A 31 8.57 18.51 -2.04
C SER A 31 8.23 18.02 -0.63
N LYS A 32 7.93 16.72 -0.50
CA LYS A 32 7.64 16.05 0.78
C LYS A 32 8.71 15.02 1.08
N PRO A 33 9.16 14.90 2.35
CA PRO A 33 10.17 13.91 2.70
C PRO A 33 9.60 12.50 2.62
N ILE A 34 10.44 11.55 2.20
CA ILE A 34 10.09 10.13 1.99
C ILE A 34 9.55 9.46 3.27
N GLY A 35 9.79 10.08 4.42
CA GLY A 35 9.24 9.64 5.69
C GLY A 35 7.71 9.63 5.76
N TYR A 36 6.98 10.48 5.04
CA TYR A 36 5.50 10.48 5.10
C TYR A 36 4.90 9.58 4.02
N MET A 37 4.85 8.28 4.29
CA MET A 37 4.29 7.27 3.38
C MET A 37 2.98 6.73 3.97
N MET A 38 1.95 6.64 3.13
CA MET A 38 0.72 5.91 3.45
C MET A 38 0.65 4.66 2.59
N VAL A 39 0.41 3.52 3.23
CA VAL A 39 0.11 2.24 2.61
C VAL A 39 -1.39 2.02 2.75
N ASN A 40 -2.09 1.77 1.64
CA ASN A 40 -3.49 1.39 1.67
C ASN A 40 -3.64 -0.09 1.33
N VAL A 41 -4.44 -0.81 2.12
CA VAL A 41 -4.77 -2.21 1.94
C VAL A 41 -6.29 -2.32 1.79
N GLY A 42 -6.77 -2.42 0.55
CA GLY A 42 -8.16 -2.78 0.27
C GLY A 42 -8.30 -4.28 0.05
N CYS A 43 -9.15 -4.96 0.82
CA CYS A 43 -9.41 -6.39 0.66
C CYS A 43 -10.90 -6.72 0.81
N ILE A 44 -11.41 -7.64 -0.02
CA ILE A 44 -12.75 -8.23 0.17
C ILE A 44 -12.58 -9.43 1.11
N GLY A 45 -13.05 -9.30 2.34
CA GLY A 45 -12.81 -10.25 3.42
C GLY A 45 -11.34 -10.33 3.87
N ASN A 46 -11.06 -11.19 4.85
CA ASN A 46 -9.72 -11.46 5.39
C ASN A 46 -8.96 -10.24 5.95
N VAL A 47 -9.66 -9.15 6.23
CA VAL A 47 -9.17 -8.03 7.03
C VAL A 47 -10.16 -7.73 8.17
N GLY A 48 -9.74 -6.93 9.13
CA GLY A 48 -10.52 -6.59 10.33
C GLY A 48 -10.16 -7.39 11.58
N GLY A 49 -10.61 -6.89 12.73
CA GLY A 49 -10.42 -7.53 14.03
C GLY A 49 -8.95 -7.86 14.36
N SER A 50 -8.71 -9.10 14.78
CA SER A 50 -7.38 -9.60 15.14
C SER A 50 -6.42 -9.77 13.97
N LEU A 51 -6.89 -9.72 12.72
CA LEU A 51 -6.05 -9.87 11.53
C LEU A 51 -5.28 -8.58 11.20
N ASN A 52 -5.77 -7.41 11.58
CA ASN A 52 -5.13 -6.14 11.22
C ASN A 52 -3.75 -5.96 11.86
N ALA A 53 -3.58 -6.35 13.12
CA ALA A 53 -2.32 -6.16 13.83
C ALA A 53 -1.12 -6.86 13.14
N PRO A 54 -1.17 -8.16 12.82
CA PRO A 54 -0.07 -8.81 12.11
C PRO A 54 0.10 -8.31 10.67
N ILE A 55 -0.97 -7.89 9.97
CA ILE A 55 -0.88 -7.30 8.63
C ILE A 55 -0.10 -5.98 8.68
N VAL A 56 -0.49 -5.08 9.58
CA VAL A 56 0.16 -3.76 9.75
C VAL A 56 1.62 -3.93 10.15
N ALA A 57 1.94 -4.84 11.07
CA ALA A 57 3.32 -5.07 11.51
C ALA A 57 4.22 -5.52 10.34
N ASN A 58 3.80 -6.53 9.58
CA ASN A 58 4.58 -7.05 8.44
C ASN A 58 4.77 -6.00 7.34
N LEU A 59 3.73 -5.22 7.03
CA LEU A 59 3.82 -4.15 6.03
C LEU A 59 4.73 -3.02 6.47
N ASN A 60 4.64 -2.62 7.75
CA ASN A 60 5.50 -1.60 8.33
C ASN A 60 6.99 -2.01 8.26
N ASP A 61 7.30 -3.27 8.59
CA ASP A 61 8.66 -3.81 8.51
C ASP A 61 9.20 -3.85 7.07
N LEU A 62 8.39 -4.33 6.13
CA LEU A 62 8.76 -4.40 4.72
C LEU A 62 9.04 -3.00 4.15
N VAL A 63 8.11 -2.06 4.34
CA VAL A 63 8.22 -0.70 3.79
C VAL A 63 9.36 0.07 4.45
N SER A 64 9.53 -0.09 5.76
CA SER A 64 10.68 0.47 6.51
C SER A 64 12.01 0.00 5.90
N LYS A 65 12.13 -1.30 5.62
CA LYS A 65 13.34 -1.91 5.04
C LYS A 65 13.60 -1.47 3.60
N GLU A 66 12.60 -1.60 2.72
CA GLU A 66 12.76 -1.35 1.29
C GLU A 66 12.98 0.13 0.97
N LEU A 67 12.43 1.04 1.80
CA LEU A 67 12.52 2.49 1.58
C LEU A 67 13.50 3.19 2.52
N ASN A 68 14.10 2.46 3.47
CA ASN A 68 14.97 3.01 4.50
C ASN A 68 14.32 4.19 5.25
N VAL A 69 13.07 3.99 5.69
CA VAL A 69 12.29 4.99 6.44
C VAL A 69 11.91 4.47 7.81
N SER A 70 11.83 5.35 8.80
CA SER A 70 11.35 4.97 10.13
C SER A 70 9.91 4.48 10.07
N GLY A 71 9.62 3.30 10.62
CA GLY A 71 8.27 2.75 10.74
C GLY A 71 7.29 3.67 11.49
N THR A 72 7.78 4.53 12.38
CA THR A 72 6.95 5.55 13.06
C THR A 72 6.38 6.63 12.13
N ARG A 73 6.80 6.65 10.87
CA ARG A 73 6.32 7.60 9.87
C ARG A 73 5.50 6.94 8.75
N ILE A 74 5.25 5.63 8.88
CA ILE A 74 4.43 4.86 7.95
C ILE A 74 3.02 4.79 8.52
N PHE A 75 2.04 5.20 7.72
CA PHE A 75 0.63 5.02 8.03
C PHE A 75 0.12 3.84 7.22
N VAL A 76 -0.56 2.89 7.87
CA VAL A 76 -1.23 1.78 7.18
C VAL A 76 -2.73 1.93 7.38
N LEU A 77 -3.45 2.07 6.28
CA LEU A 77 -4.91 2.07 6.25
C LEU A 77 -5.37 0.69 5.75
N VAL A 78 -6.32 0.09 6.45
CA VAL A 78 -6.85 -1.24 6.12
C VAL A 78 -8.36 -1.09 5.92
N ASP A 79 -8.78 -1.23 4.67
CA ASP A 79 -10.17 -1.11 4.25
C ASP A 79 -10.75 -2.48 3.93
N GLU A 80 -11.78 -2.87 4.69
CA GLU A 80 -12.66 -3.99 4.33
C GLU A 80 -13.58 -3.52 3.20
N LEU A 81 -13.40 -4.10 2.02
CA LEU A 81 -14.15 -3.78 0.82
C LEU A 81 -15.38 -4.68 0.72
N GLN A 82 -16.53 -4.07 0.42
CA GLN A 82 -17.70 -4.84 0.02
C GLN A 82 -17.52 -5.32 -1.42
N GLY A 83 -17.62 -6.63 -1.65
CA GLY A 83 -17.48 -7.22 -2.99
C GLY A 83 -18.35 -6.51 -4.02
N SER A 84 -19.60 -6.19 -3.67
CA SER A 84 -20.56 -5.49 -4.53
C SER A 84 -20.12 -4.10 -5.01
N ASN A 85 -19.06 -3.53 -4.42
CA ASN A 85 -18.51 -2.22 -4.77
C ASN A 85 -17.16 -2.32 -5.49
N VAL A 86 -16.67 -3.53 -5.79
CA VAL A 86 -15.38 -3.78 -6.43
C VAL A 86 -15.62 -4.53 -7.74
N ALA A 87 -14.97 -4.10 -8.82
CA ALA A 87 -15.04 -4.76 -10.11
C ALA A 87 -13.66 -5.18 -10.63
N LEU A 88 -13.60 -6.34 -11.27
CA LEU A 88 -12.45 -6.85 -12.01
C LEU A 88 -12.92 -7.44 -13.33
N ASP A 89 -12.22 -7.09 -14.42
CA ASP A 89 -12.50 -7.61 -15.76
C ASP A 89 -13.96 -7.43 -16.22
N GLY A 90 -14.52 -6.26 -15.93
CA GLY A 90 -15.91 -5.92 -16.29
C GLY A 90 -16.98 -6.60 -15.44
N GLN A 91 -16.61 -7.35 -14.40
CA GLN A 91 -17.54 -7.99 -13.47
C GLN A 91 -17.37 -7.47 -12.05
N ILE A 92 -18.46 -7.31 -11.33
CA ILE A 92 -18.47 -6.94 -9.91
C ILE A 92 -18.28 -8.22 -9.08
N PHE A 93 -17.54 -8.14 -7.97
CA PHE A 93 -17.45 -9.24 -7.01
C PHE A 93 -18.77 -9.39 -6.26
N GLY A 94 -19.32 -10.61 -6.17
CA GLY A 94 -20.63 -10.88 -5.56
C GLY A 94 -20.66 -10.78 -4.06
#